data_AF-A0A2G5U353-F1
#
_entry.id   AF-A0A2G5U353-F1
#
_cell.length_a   1.000
_cell.length_b   1.000
_cell.length_c   1.000
_cell.angle_alpha   90.00
_cell.angle_beta   90.00
_cell.angle_gamma   90.00
#
_symmetry.space_group_name_H-M   'P 1'
#
loop_
_entity.id
_entity.type
_entity.pdbx_description
1 polymer ?
#
loop_
_entity_poly.entity_id
_entity_poly.type
_entity_poly.pdbx_seq_one_letter_code
_entity_poly.pdbx_strand_id
1 'polypeptide(L)'
;MFRLVSVECYGCRYKGKPNTYYDDNTKRPVFNQCGHSLCTECAEVFHNCPICDKEIKTIENFTARSLLDDYKRDAMRIFKNWWNATGNERETCTRCYEPCENLRLCLSCYSSKLDFIVVYGDDVNEQKPWMNSEMRQERRKQIEAFRDKSMYSEVAPDADPEEIELKIYFHCDFSLFANLACCSSCILDHHGDHLVNTREELEPIMDVFKQSASKVAVGFLANQINQMKSSCKIKMMRLHRTTEILSHFANNYFRSQAGKPQVPDIHISRRSTVNKFFKLLPWDNLDGITRGDVDEIIGSLEYQMSNLNSSEECHCSEIWDGMQLSFYGNQIEKEFARVIEGLNNQKVVKCPFPELEFQKTREEAIQTTKLKLPLIYTVFCWNYKDGKFCGMFDNLNHKPCRCPNCQKPSCLQCLSTKSTKRCPFCGAKYDSTPANYEPEISNETLDLVNFYKNNFLELIMEWWHCDASKLGFCLQCNSYSTELEICVFCELDQKPSALRTNTIGPYHRSDPLFYNFRGLKTLPIRWQCADCNKQLIENWVHKSCEDSVLNGVSWKRGCAHLNSRLSYCELIREEGCPFKVIGLKDIQKYETAMKVSMIGLVYEIAKVAIKERVFCEFEKCNF
;
A
#
# COMPACT_ATOMS: atom_id res chain seq x y z
N MET A 1 -15.83 23.83 0.01
CA MET A 1 -15.09 22.89 0.86
C MET A 1 -16.03 21.89 1.53
N PHE A 2 -17.01 22.33 2.31
CA PHE A 2 -17.93 21.44 3.05
C PHE A 2 -18.84 20.64 2.13
N ARG A 3 -19.23 21.24 0.98
CA ARG A 3 -19.99 20.56 -0.08
C ARG A 3 -19.36 19.27 -0.60
N LEU A 4 -18.06 19.04 -0.40
CA LEU A 4 -17.38 17.81 -0.84
C LEU A 4 -17.92 16.56 -0.16
N VAL A 5 -18.35 16.66 1.11
CA VAL A 5 -18.86 15.52 1.86
C VAL A 5 -20.15 14.98 1.25
N SER A 6 -20.83 15.77 0.43
CA SER A 6 -22.02 15.31 -0.29
C SER A 6 -21.73 14.15 -1.25
N VAL A 7 -20.47 13.94 -1.68
CA VAL A 7 -20.11 12.78 -2.52
C VAL A 7 -19.95 11.48 -1.72
N GLU A 8 -19.95 11.56 -0.38
CA GLU A 8 -19.79 10.42 0.54
C GLU A 8 -21.08 10.11 1.30
N CYS A 9 -21.35 8.82 1.48
CA CYS A 9 -22.36 8.33 2.41
C CYS A 9 -21.78 8.26 3.83
N TYR A 10 -22.30 9.10 4.73
CA TYR A 10 -21.90 9.07 6.15
C TYR A 10 -22.17 7.71 6.82
N GLY A 11 -23.25 7.01 6.43
CA GLY A 11 -23.54 5.68 6.98
C GLY A 11 -22.48 4.63 6.62
N CYS A 12 -21.91 4.69 5.41
CA CYS A 12 -20.81 3.83 5.01
C CYS A 12 -19.54 4.17 5.80
N ARG A 13 -19.27 5.46 5.99
CA ARG A 13 -18.14 5.96 6.77
C ARG A 13 -18.24 5.54 8.23
N TYR A 14 -19.42 5.69 8.84
CA TYR A 14 -19.71 5.29 10.21
C TYR A 14 -19.44 3.80 10.46
N LYS A 15 -19.73 2.94 9.46
CA LYS A 15 -19.45 1.50 9.52
C LYS A 15 -18.00 1.13 9.16
N GLY A 16 -17.14 2.10 8.85
CA GLY A 16 -15.77 1.85 8.40
C GLY A 16 -15.69 1.11 7.05
N LYS A 17 -16.69 1.27 6.16
CA LYS A 17 -16.64 0.65 4.83
C LYS A 17 -15.47 1.24 4.01
N PRO A 18 -14.71 0.42 3.26
CA PRO A 18 -13.58 0.91 2.44
C PRO A 18 -13.96 1.91 1.35
N ASN A 19 -15.15 1.77 0.76
CA ASN A 19 -15.68 2.70 -0.23
C ASN A 19 -16.91 3.41 0.37
N THR A 20 -16.83 4.72 0.54
CA THR A 20 -17.89 5.57 1.10
C THR A 20 -18.63 6.36 0.03
N TYR A 21 -18.14 6.42 -1.21
CA TYR A 21 -18.70 7.27 -2.26
C TYR A 21 -20.02 6.72 -2.81
N TYR A 22 -20.93 7.62 -3.16
CA TYR A 22 -22.16 7.28 -3.85
C TYR A 22 -21.89 6.77 -5.26
N ASP A 23 -22.75 5.87 -5.74
CA ASP A 23 -22.78 5.39 -7.13
C ASP A 23 -24.22 5.38 -7.67
N ASP A 24 -24.40 4.98 -8.94
CA ASP A 24 -25.70 4.97 -9.61
C ASP A 24 -26.50 3.68 -9.38
N ASN A 25 -25.88 2.67 -8.76
CA ASN A 25 -26.44 1.33 -8.62
C ASN A 25 -26.75 1.03 -7.15
N THR A 26 -25.78 0.44 -6.43
CA THR A 26 -26.00 -0.12 -5.09
C THR A 26 -25.86 0.93 -3.99
N LYS A 27 -25.18 2.05 -4.26
CA LYS A 27 -25.02 3.18 -3.34
C LYS A 27 -25.66 4.44 -3.87
N ARG A 28 -26.89 4.34 -4.36
CA ARG A 28 -27.66 5.52 -4.76
C ARG A 28 -27.97 6.41 -3.54
N PRO A 29 -27.81 7.73 -3.62
CA PRO A 29 -28.15 8.62 -2.52
C PRO A 29 -29.67 8.70 -2.33
N VAL A 30 -30.10 8.54 -1.09
CA VAL A 30 -31.46 8.73 -0.60
C VAL A 30 -31.45 9.73 0.55
N PHE A 31 -32.50 10.53 0.63
CA PHE A 31 -32.64 11.56 1.65
C PHE A 31 -33.63 11.10 2.70
N ASN A 32 -33.37 11.43 3.95
CA ASN A 32 -34.28 11.10 5.05
C ASN A 32 -35.12 12.32 5.42
N GLN A 33 -36.24 12.12 6.14
CA GLN A 33 -37.04 13.21 6.71
C GLN A 33 -36.22 14.18 7.57
N CYS A 34 -35.13 13.70 8.18
CA CYS A 34 -34.20 14.54 8.93
C CYS A 34 -33.29 15.42 8.04
N GLY A 35 -33.41 15.35 6.72
CA GLY A 35 -32.65 16.13 5.73
C GLY A 35 -31.31 15.51 5.31
N HIS A 36 -30.75 14.58 6.09
CA HIS A 36 -29.46 13.96 5.78
C HIS A 36 -29.55 12.90 4.68
N SER A 37 -28.49 12.80 3.87
CA SER A 37 -28.36 11.79 2.83
C SER A 37 -27.65 10.52 3.34
N LEU A 38 -28.15 9.37 2.95
CA LEU A 38 -27.52 8.05 3.11
C LEU A 38 -27.54 7.34 1.75
N CYS A 39 -26.79 6.25 1.59
CA CYS A 39 -26.98 5.39 0.42
C CYS A 39 -28.14 4.42 0.68
N THR A 40 -28.74 3.89 -0.38
CA THR A 40 -29.79 2.86 -0.33
C THR A 40 -29.48 1.74 0.66
N GLU A 41 -28.29 1.12 0.54
CA GLU A 41 -27.85 0.08 1.49
C GLU A 41 -27.79 0.54 2.95
N CYS A 42 -27.45 1.80 3.21
CA CYS A 42 -27.38 2.31 4.59
C CYS A 42 -28.76 2.67 5.13
N ALA A 43 -29.63 3.23 4.30
CA ALA A 43 -31.00 3.54 4.70
C ALA A 43 -31.82 2.29 5.06
N GLU A 44 -31.52 1.15 4.44
CA GLU A 44 -32.17 -0.13 4.77
C GLU A 44 -31.66 -0.75 6.08
N VAL A 45 -30.39 -0.52 6.44
CA VAL A 45 -29.77 -1.18 7.60
C VAL A 45 -29.86 -0.34 8.88
N PHE A 46 -29.84 0.98 8.77
CA PHE A 46 -29.95 1.85 9.94
C PHE A 46 -31.42 2.10 10.28
N HIS A 47 -31.80 1.89 11.55
CA HIS A 47 -33.11 2.30 12.03
C HIS A 47 -33.16 3.81 12.32
N ASN A 48 -32.10 4.34 12.93
CA ASN A 48 -31.91 5.77 13.20
C ASN A 48 -30.79 6.34 12.35
N CYS A 49 -30.92 7.61 11.98
CA CYS A 49 -29.93 8.35 11.21
C CYS A 49 -28.61 8.42 11.98
N PRO A 50 -27.48 7.93 11.44
CA PRO A 50 -26.19 7.97 12.16
C PRO A 50 -25.68 9.39 12.41
N ILE A 51 -26.24 10.40 11.74
CA ILE A 51 -25.86 11.80 11.89
C ILE A 51 -26.64 12.51 13.00
N CYS A 52 -27.95 12.27 13.15
CA CYS A 52 -28.80 13.00 14.10
C CYS A 52 -29.72 12.14 14.98
N ASP A 53 -29.60 10.82 14.87
CA ASP A 53 -30.33 9.81 15.66
C ASP A 53 -31.87 9.83 15.52
N LYS A 54 -32.40 10.57 14.53
CA LYS A 54 -33.82 10.53 14.18
C LYS A 54 -34.14 9.28 13.35
N GLU A 55 -35.34 8.71 13.52
CA GLU A 55 -35.84 7.58 12.74
C GLU A 55 -35.66 7.81 11.22
N ILE A 56 -35.19 6.79 10.51
CA ILE A 56 -35.00 6.84 9.06
C ILE A 56 -36.33 6.61 8.35
N LYS A 57 -36.80 7.67 7.69
CA LYS A 57 -37.89 7.63 6.71
C LYS A 57 -37.41 8.32 5.45
N THR A 58 -37.28 7.58 4.36
CA THR A 58 -36.76 8.11 3.10
C THR A 58 -37.78 9.03 2.42
N ILE A 59 -37.28 10.11 1.81
CA ILE A 59 -38.05 11.09 1.06
C ILE A 59 -37.36 11.36 -0.29
N GLU A 60 -38.14 11.80 -1.26
CA GLU A 60 -37.60 12.29 -2.52
C GLU A 60 -37.24 13.77 -2.43
N ASN A 61 -35.96 14.09 -2.61
CA ASN A 61 -35.47 15.46 -2.74
C ASN A 61 -34.76 15.60 -4.09
N PHE A 62 -35.50 16.03 -5.11
CA PHE A 62 -35.00 16.13 -6.48
C PHE A 62 -33.89 17.17 -6.64
N THR A 63 -33.98 18.29 -5.93
CA THR A 63 -32.95 19.36 -5.94
C THR A 63 -31.63 18.84 -5.40
N ALA A 64 -31.66 18.20 -4.23
CA ALA A 64 -30.47 17.63 -3.63
C ALA A 64 -29.92 16.45 -4.45
N ARG A 65 -30.79 15.61 -5.02
CA ARG A 65 -30.38 14.53 -5.92
C ARG A 65 -29.70 15.07 -7.18
N SER A 66 -30.25 16.10 -7.81
CA SER A 66 -29.64 16.74 -8.98
C SER A 66 -28.26 17.30 -8.66
N LEU A 67 -28.12 17.96 -7.51
CA LEU A 67 -26.85 18.50 -7.04
C LEU A 67 -25.80 17.37 -6.84
N LEU A 68 -26.20 16.27 -6.20
CA LEU A 68 -25.32 15.12 -6.01
C LEU A 68 -24.91 14.46 -7.32
N ASP A 69 -25.86 14.29 -8.24
CA ASP A 69 -25.59 13.68 -9.54
C ASP A 69 -24.67 14.57 -10.39
N ASP A 70 -24.77 15.90 -10.27
CA ASP A 70 -23.83 16.83 -10.91
C ASP A 70 -22.42 16.71 -10.32
N TYR A 71 -22.29 16.54 -9.01
CA TYR A 71 -21.00 16.34 -8.36
C TYR A 71 -20.35 15.01 -8.76
N LYS A 72 -21.14 13.93 -8.87
CA LYS A 72 -20.61 12.61 -9.26
C LYS A 72 -19.99 12.57 -10.65
N ARG A 73 -20.43 13.44 -11.56
CA ARG A 73 -20.06 13.39 -12.99
C ARG A 73 -18.61 13.75 -13.28
N ASP A 74 -17.98 14.59 -12.45
CA ASP A 74 -16.65 15.14 -12.76
C ASP A 74 -15.82 15.35 -11.48
N ALA A 75 -15.06 14.31 -11.09
CA ALA A 75 -14.21 14.36 -9.91
C ALA A 75 -13.05 15.35 -10.08
N MET A 76 -12.60 15.58 -11.31
CA MET A 76 -11.55 16.54 -11.57
C MET A 76 -12.02 17.98 -11.36
N ARG A 77 -13.21 18.32 -11.84
CA ARG A 77 -13.84 19.61 -11.54
C ARG A 77 -13.99 19.82 -10.04
N ILE A 78 -14.42 18.80 -9.31
CA ILE A 78 -14.51 18.85 -7.84
C ILE A 78 -13.14 19.12 -7.21
N PHE A 79 -12.12 18.36 -7.63
CA PHE A 79 -10.77 18.51 -7.11
C PHE A 79 -10.21 19.92 -7.37
N LYS A 80 -10.37 20.44 -8.59
CA LYS A 80 -9.95 21.82 -8.94
C LYS A 80 -10.68 22.88 -8.13
N ASN A 81 -12.00 22.73 -7.97
CA ASN A 81 -12.77 23.65 -7.16
C ASN A 81 -12.31 23.65 -5.71
N TRP A 82 -11.95 22.48 -5.17
CA TRP A 82 -11.35 22.39 -3.84
C TRP A 82 -9.96 23.02 -3.78
N TRP A 83 -9.08 22.72 -4.75
CA TRP A 83 -7.72 23.24 -4.81
C TRP A 83 -7.69 24.78 -4.92
N ASN A 84 -8.62 25.34 -5.68
CA ASN A 84 -8.76 26.79 -5.88
C ASN A 84 -9.53 27.51 -4.78
N ALA A 85 -10.15 26.78 -3.84
CA ALA A 85 -10.93 27.38 -2.78
C ALA A 85 -10.07 28.20 -1.83
N THR A 86 -10.41 29.49 -1.69
CA THR A 86 -9.78 30.41 -0.73
C THR A 86 -10.44 30.39 0.65
N GLY A 87 -11.56 29.67 0.79
CA GLY A 87 -12.33 29.55 2.04
C GLY A 87 -13.42 30.60 2.26
N ASN A 88 -13.57 31.57 1.35
CA ASN A 88 -14.63 32.59 1.36
C ASN A 88 -15.72 32.35 0.29
N GLU A 89 -15.70 31.19 -0.35
CA GLU A 89 -16.68 30.85 -1.39
C GLU A 89 -18.02 30.45 -0.78
N ARG A 90 -19.11 30.64 -1.54
CA ARG A 90 -20.42 30.15 -1.15
C ARG A 90 -20.41 28.63 -1.03
N GLU A 91 -20.86 28.13 0.12
CA GLU A 91 -21.05 26.71 0.40
C GLU A 91 -22.54 26.35 0.27
N THR A 92 -22.85 25.05 0.17
CA THR A 92 -24.24 24.61 0.08
C THR A 92 -24.79 24.30 1.47
N CYS A 93 -25.93 24.90 1.82
CA CYS A 93 -26.65 24.58 3.04
C CYS A 93 -27.17 23.13 3.01
N THR A 94 -26.91 22.32 4.05
CA THR A 94 -27.35 20.91 4.08
C THR A 94 -28.86 20.72 4.25
N ARG A 95 -29.59 21.79 4.62
CA ARG A 95 -31.05 21.75 4.79
C ARG A 95 -31.80 22.22 3.56
N CYS A 96 -31.51 23.43 3.06
CA CYS A 96 -32.22 24.01 1.92
C CYS A 96 -31.52 23.79 0.57
N TYR A 97 -30.28 23.31 0.55
CA TYR A 97 -29.48 23.07 -0.66
C TYR A 97 -29.16 24.33 -1.48
N GLU A 98 -29.43 25.52 -0.93
CA GLU A 98 -29.05 26.80 -1.53
C GLU A 98 -27.62 27.22 -1.16
N PRO A 99 -26.92 27.95 -2.04
CA PRO A 99 -25.62 28.54 -1.74
C PRO A 99 -25.71 29.60 -0.62
N CYS A 100 -24.82 29.56 0.36
CA CYS A 100 -24.71 30.55 1.43
C CYS A 100 -23.24 30.89 1.75
N GLU A 101 -23.01 32.11 2.24
CA GLU A 101 -21.67 32.60 2.57
C GLU A 101 -21.22 32.19 3.98
N ASN A 102 -22.17 31.90 4.88
CA ASN A 102 -21.89 31.54 6.26
C ASN A 102 -22.66 30.28 6.64
N LEU A 103 -21.93 29.18 6.78
CA LEU A 103 -22.44 27.96 7.41
C LEU A 103 -22.33 28.07 8.93
N ARG A 104 -23.38 27.63 9.59
CA ARG A 104 -23.56 27.68 11.04
C ARG A 104 -23.95 26.29 11.54
N LEU A 105 -23.62 26.02 12.79
CA LEU A 105 -23.88 24.80 13.54
C LEU A 105 -24.55 25.18 14.86
N CYS A 106 -25.66 24.53 15.16
CA CYS A 106 -26.34 24.68 16.45
C CYS A 106 -25.63 23.85 17.51
N LEU A 107 -24.78 24.48 18.32
CA LEU A 107 -23.99 23.84 19.37
C LEU A 107 -24.89 23.18 20.42
N SER A 108 -25.99 23.83 20.81
CA SER A 108 -26.94 23.28 21.79
C SER A 108 -27.50 21.92 21.36
N CYS A 109 -27.93 21.78 20.10
CA CYS A 109 -28.52 20.54 19.58
C CYS A 109 -27.51 19.41 19.44
N TYR A 110 -26.24 19.72 19.23
CA TYR A 110 -25.21 18.73 18.94
C TYR A 110 -24.16 18.59 20.04
N SER A 111 -24.41 19.15 21.22
CA SER A 111 -23.54 19.05 22.40
C SER A 111 -23.06 17.63 22.72
N SER A 112 -23.92 16.62 22.57
CA SER A 112 -23.55 15.21 22.82
C SER A 112 -22.62 14.60 21.77
N LYS A 113 -22.36 15.30 20.67
CA LYS A 113 -21.50 14.86 19.54
C LYS A 113 -20.30 15.78 19.31
N LEU A 114 -20.09 16.76 20.19
CA LEU A 114 -19.02 17.73 20.11
C LEU A 114 -18.18 17.65 21.37
N ASP A 115 -16.86 17.65 21.20
CA ASP A 115 -15.95 17.90 22.31
C ASP A 115 -15.73 19.41 22.37
N PHE A 116 -16.03 20.07 23.47
CA PHE A 116 -15.91 21.52 23.57
C PHE A 116 -15.42 21.99 24.94
N ILE A 117 -14.78 23.15 24.92
CA ILE A 117 -14.33 23.92 26.08
C ILE A 117 -14.85 25.34 25.96
N VAL A 118 -15.17 25.93 27.11
CA VAL A 118 -15.52 27.35 27.22
C VAL A 118 -14.39 28.02 27.98
N VAL A 119 -13.81 29.06 27.38
CA VAL A 119 -12.69 29.82 27.95
C VAL A 119 -13.03 31.30 28.01
N TYR A 120 -12.31 32.00 28.89
CA TYR A 120 -12.35 33.45 29.00
C TYR A 120 -11.40 34.04 27.95
N GLY A 121 -11.92 34.89 27.08
CA GLY A 121 -11.18 35.60 26.04
C GLY A 121 -10.58 36.91 26.54
N ASP A 122 -10.24 37.79 25.60
CA ASP A 122 -9.65 39.11 25.85
C ASP A 122 -10.70 40.13 26.36
N ASP A 123 -10.23 41.26 26.90
CA ASP A 123 -11.09 42.39 27.32
C ASP A 123 -12.01 42.84 26.16
N VAL A 124 -13.25 43.16 26.49
CA VAL A 124 -14.35 43.52 25.56
C VAL A 124 -14.10 44.81 24.74
N ASN A 125 -12.93 45.44 24.87
CA ASN A 125 -12.59 46.75 24.30
C ASN A 125 -12.28 46.78 22.79
N GLU A 126 -12.25 45.64 22.09
CA GLU A 126 -12.31 45.65 20.63
C GLU A 126 -13.78 45.69 20.16
N GLN A 127 -14.26 46.88 19.82
CA GLN A 127 -15.63 47.12 19.36
C GLN A 127 -15.96 46.24 18.13
N LYS A 128 -16.71 45.14 18.32
CA LYS A 128 -17.45 44.43 17.26
C LYS A 128 -18.68 45.27 16.88
N PRO A 129 -18.70 46.03 15.77
CA PRO A 129 -19.71 47.06 15.51
C PRO A 129 -21.14 46.53 15.27
N TRP A 130 -21.29 45.21 15.13
CA TRP A 130 -22.55 44.52 14.82
C TRP A 130 -23.25 43.87 16.01
N MET A 131 -22.72 43.98 17.23
CA MET A 131 -23.29 43.35 18.43
C MET A 131 -23.61 44.40 19.50
N ASN A 132 -24.90 44.69 19.69
CA ASN A 132 -25.34 45.60 20.76
C ASN A 132 -25.24 44.92 22.14
N SER A 133 -25.35 45.70 23.23
CA SER A 133 -25.19 45.21 24.61
C SER A 133 -26.18 44.09 24.98
N GLU A 134 -27.41 44.16 24.46
CA GLU A 134 -28.47 43.19 24.71
C GLU A 134 -28.20 41.84 24.05
N MET A 135 -27.81 41.83 22.76
CA MET A 135 -27.41 40.61 22.04
C MET A 135 -26.17 39.96 22.66
N ARG A 136 -25.24 40.77 23.17
CA ARG A 136 -24.04 40.28 23.88
C ARG A 136 -24.42 39.57 25.18
N GLN A 137 -25.28 40.19 25.99
CA GLN A 137 -25.77 39.58 27.22
C GLN A 137 -26.55 38.30 26.96
N GLU A 138 -27.38 38.27 25.91
CA GLU A 138 -28.15 37.08 25.56
C GLU A 138 -27.25 35.93 25.09
N ARG A 139 -26.30 36.21 24.20
CA ARG A 139 -25.30 35.20 23.78
C ARG A 139 -24.51 34.68 24.98
N ARG A 140 -24.11 35.55 25.91
CA ARG A 140 -23.40 35.14 27.13
C ARG A 140 -24.24 34.17 27.96
N LYS A 141 -25.52 34.47 28.22
CA LYS A 141 -26.43 33.56 28.94
C LYS A 141 -26.53 32.20 28.26
N GLN A 142 -26.61 32.18 26.93
CA GLN A 142 -26.63 30.93 26.17
C GLN A 142 -25.32 30.13 26.33
N ILE A 143 -24.15 30.81 26.34
CA ILE A 143 -22.86 30.16 26.57
C ILE A 143 -22.75 29.63 28.00
N GLU A 144 -23.21 30.38 28.99
CA GLU A 144 -23.22 29.96 30.40
C GLU A 144 -24.14 28.75 30.62
N ALA A 145 -25.34 28.76 30.05
CA ALA A 145 -26.23 27.58 30.06
C ALA A 145 -25.64 26.37 29.31
N PHE A 146 -24.78 26.61 28.32
CA PHE A 146 -24.08 25.56 27.58
C PHE A 146 -22.85 25.03 28.33
N ARG A 147 -22.19 25.87 29.14
CA ARG A 147 -21.00 25.53 29.94
C ARG A 147 -21.26 24.38 30.90
N ASP A 148 -22.46 24.27 31.47
CA ASP A 148 -22.84 23.17 32.37
C ASP A 148 -22.75 21.78 31.71
N LYS A 149 -22.65 21.72 30.38
CA LYS A 149 -22.47 20.50 29.59
C LYS A 149 -21.01 20.27 29.13
N SER A 150 -20.10 21.19 29.44
CA SER A 150 -18.70 21.14 28.99
C SER A 150 -17.86 20.11 29.75
N MET A 151 -16.85 19.54 29.09
CA MET A 151 -15.94 18.57 29.72
C MET A 151 -14.87 19.24 30.58
N TYR A 152 -14.52 20.49 30.28
CA TYR A 152 -13.52 21.29 30.98
C TYR A 152 -13.93 22.77 30.95
N SER A 153 -13.97 23.42 32.12
CA SER A 153 -14.11 24.88 32.22
C SER A 153 -12.95 25.45 33.01
N GLU A 154 -12.27 26.46 32.47
CA GLU A 154 -11.30 27.24 33.24
C GLU A 154 -12.02 28.08 34.31
N VAL A 155 -11.35 28.33 35.43
CA VAL A 155 -11.88 29.15 36.54
C VAL A 155 -11.88 30.61 36.10
N ALA A 156 -12.89 31.38 36.50
CA ALA A 156 -13.02 32.79 36.17
C ALA A 156 -11.77 33.58 36.62
N PRO A 157 -11.24 34.49 35.80
CA PRO A 157 -10.26 35.48 36.24
C PRO A 157 -10.85 36.36 37.35
N ASP A 158 -10.02 37.00 38.18
CA ASP A 158 -10.42 38.01 39.19
C ASP A 158 -11.02 39.30 38.58
N ALA A 159 -11.31 39.31 37.28
CA ALA A 159 -11.81 40.45 36.52
C ALA A 159 -13.35 40.47 36.49
N ASP A 160 -13.93 41.67 36.27
CA ASP A 160 -15.37 41.82 36.18
C ASP A 160 -15.92 40.92 35.06
N PRO A 161 -16.85 39.99 35.37
CA PRO A 161 -17.49 39.18 34.37
C PRO A 161 -17.99 40.00 33.18
N GLU A 162 -18.51 41.21 33.36
CA GLU A 162 -19.03 42.07 32.28
C GLU A 162 -17.95 42.59 31.30
N GLU A 163 -16.67 42.53 31.69
CA GLU A 163 -15.53 43.05 30.91
C GLU A 163 -14.81 41.98 30.08
N ILE A 164 -15.17 40.69 30.23
CA ILE A 164 -14.51 39.56 29.55
C ILE A 164 -15.46 38.80 28.61
N GLU A 165 -15.03 38.56 27.36
CA GLU A 165 -15.79 37.77 26.39
C GLU A 165 -15.64 36.26 26.62
N LEU A 166 -16.74 35.50 26.71
CA LEU A 166 -16.69 34.03 26.71
C LEU A 166 -16.51 33.51 25.27
N LYS A 167 -15.47 32.70 25.04
CA LYS A 167 -15.19 32.05 23.76
C LYS A 167 -15.40 30.53 23.87
N ILE A 168 -15.96 29.94 22.81
CA ILE A 168 -16.13 28.49 22.71
C ILE A 168 -15.09 27.94 21.74
N TYR A 169 -14.34 26.95 22.18
CA TYR A 169 -13.54 26.12 21.29
C TYR A 169 -14.15 24.74 21.25
N PHE A 170 -14.39 24.22 20.04
CA PHE A 170 -14.92 22.88 19.88
C PHE A 170 -14.14 22.11 18.82
N HIS A 171 -14.07 20.81 19.04
CA HIS A 171 -13.60 19.83 18.09
C HIS A 171 -14.81 19.10 17.50
N CYS A 172 -14.83 18.95 16.19
CA CYS A 172 -15.87 18.23 15.46
C CYS A 172 -15.23 17.47 14.30
N ASP A 173 -15.67 16.23 14.04
CA ASP A 173 -15.32 15.52 12.82
C ASP A 173 -15.80 16.34 11.60
N PHE A 174 -14.93 16.52 10.61
CA PHE A 174 -15.23 17.32 9.41
C PHE A 174 -16.50 16.84 8.70
N SER A 175 -16.68 15.52 8.56
CA SER A 175 -17.85 14.95 7.90
C SER A 175 -19.11 15.14 8.72
N LEU A 176 -19.02 15.04 10.05
CA LEU A 176 -20.13 15.38 10.92
C LEU A 176 -20.52 16.85 10.76
N PHE A 177 -19.55 17.78 10.87
CA PHE A 177 -19.80 19.22 10.67
C PHE A 177 -20.43 19.49 9.30
N ALA A 178 -19.84 18.96 8.23
CA ALA A 178 -20.31 19.18 6.87
C ALA A 178 -21.71 18.63 6.59
N ASN A 179 -22.21 17.66 7.37
CA ASN A 179 -23.58 17.18 7.28
C ASN A 179 -24.56 17.99 8.14
N LEU A 180 -24.09 18.62 9.22
CA LEU A 180 -24.92 19.33 10.18
C LEU A 180 -25.03 20.84 9.91
N ALA A 181 -24.03 21.42 9.25
CA ALA A 181 -23.93 22.86 9.09
C ALA A 181 -24.94 23.39 8.05
N CYS A 182 -25.65 24.46 8.39
CA CYS A 182 -26.69 25.06 7.55
C CYS A 182 -26.62 26.59 7.56
N CYS A 183 -27.35 27.25 6.65
CA CYS A 183 -27.36 28.71 6.56
C CYS A 183 -28.11 29.35 7.73
N SER A 184 -27.83 30.64 7.99
CA SER A 184 -28.45 31.39 9.09
C SER A 184 -29.98 31.35 9.07
N SER A 185 -30.62 31.46 7.90
CA SER A 185 -32.08 31.38 7.78
C SER A 185 -32.62 30.02 8.25
N CYS A 186 -32.04 28.92 7.76
CA CYS A 186 -32.43 27.57 8.17
C CYS A 186 -32.17 27.27 9.66
N ILE A 187 -31.19 27.96 10.27
CA ILE A 187 -30.97 27.85 11.71
C ILE A 187 -32.05 28.61 12.47
N LEU A 188 -32.33 29.86 12.10
CA LEU A 188 -33.29 30.70 12.81
C LEU A 188 -34.69 30.10 12.81
N ASP A 189 -35.11 29.48 11.70
CA ASP A 189 -36.44 28.85 11.56
C ASP A 189 -36.65 27.66 12.51
N HIS A 190 -35.59 27.10 13.07
CA HIS A 190 -35.65 25.86 13.86
C HIS A 190 -34.95 25.93 15.23
N HIS A 191 -34.17 26.97 15.49
CA HIS A 191 -33.22 27.05 16.60
C HIS A 191 -33.03 28.48 17.16
N GLY A 192 -34.05 29.34 17.10
CA GLY A 192 -33.96 30.75 17.49
C GLY A 192 -33.35 31.02 18.88
N ASP A 193 -33.62 30.15 19.86
CA ASP A 193 -33.16 30.30 21.25
C ASP A 193 -31.90 29.46 21.56
N HIS A 194 -31.30 28.81 20.57
CA HIS A 194 -30.16 27.92 20.78
C HIS A 194 -28.83 28.63 20.52
N LEU A 195 -27.77 28.13 21.17
CA LEU A 195 -26.41 28.60 20.95
C LEU A 195 -25.89 28.12 19.59
N VAL A 196 -25.46 29.07 18.76
CA VAL A 196 -24.95 28.84 17.41
C VAL A 196 -23.52 29.38 17.30
N ASN A 197 -22.66 28.65 16.60
CA ASN A 197 -21.27 29.05 16.46
C ASN A 197 -21.09 30.33 15.62
N THR A 198 -20.10 31.14 15.97
CA THR A 198 -19.66 32.28 15.16
C THR A 198 -18.65 31.84 14.09
N ARG A 199 -18.28 32.78 13.21
CA ARG A 199 -17.24 32.56 12.20
C ARG A 199 -15.88 32.47 12.88
N GLU A 200 -15.62 33.36 13.84
CA GLU A 200 -14.42 33.40 14.67
C GLU A 200 -14.17 32.07 15.39
N GLU A 201 -15.22 31.44 15.93
CA GLU A 201 -15.14 30.13 16.60
C GLU A 201 -14.79 28.98 15.64
N LEU A 202 -14.92 29.16 14.32
CA LEU A 202 -14.49 28.18 13.30
C LEU A 202 -13.05 28.38 12.83
N GLU A 203 -12.53 29.60 12.89
CA GLU A 203 -11.20 29.92 12.35
C GLU A 203 -10.08 29.00 12.86
N PRO A 204 -10.00 28.65 14.17
CA PRO A 204 -8.96 27.77 14.70
C PRO A 204 -8.96 26.35 14.10
N ILE A 205 -10.11 25.87 13.61
CA ILE A 205 -10.28 24.51 13.08
C ILE A 205 -10.34 24.47 11.54
N MET A 206 -10.31 25.62 10.86
CA MET A 206 -10.45 25.69 9.40
C MET A 206 -9.35 24.95 8.65
N ASP A 207 -8.10 24.99 9.13
CA ASP A 207 -7.00 24.28 8.46
C ASP A 207 -7.12 22.75 8.62
N VAL A 208 -7.60 22.28 9.78
CA VAL A 208 -7.94 20.86 10.01
C VAL A 208 -9.07 20.42 9.07
N PHE A 209 -10.06 21.29 8.84
CA PHE A 209 -11.13 21.03 7.88
C PHE A 209 -10.66 21.05 6.43
N LYS A 210 -9.74 21.94 6.04
CA LYS A 210 -9.12 21.91 4.71
C LYS A 210 -8.35 20.60 4.47
N GLN A 211 -7.59 20.15 5.46
CA GLN A 211 -6.89 18.86 5.40
C GLN A 211 -7.86 17.67 5.37
N SER A 212 -8.98 17.74 6.09
CA SER A 212 -9.98 16.67 6.06
C SER A 212 -10.73 16.64 4.72
N ALA A 213 -11.03 17.81 4.17
CA ALA A 213 -11.62 17.98 2.85
C ALA A 213 -10.70 17.49 1.72
N SER A 214 -9.37 17.65 1.85
CA SER A 214 -8.41 17.13 0.87
C SER A 214 -8.53 15.62 0.71
N LYS A 215 -8.70 14.88 1.82
CA LYS A 215 -8.89 13.42 1.80
C LYS A 215 -10.13 13.01 1.02
N VAL A 216 -11.23 13.76 1.16
CA VAL A 216 -12.48 13.51 0.42
C VAL A 216 -12.29 13.79 -1.08
N ALA A 217 -11.74 14.96 -1.44
CA ALA A 217 -11.53 15.35 -2.83
C ALA A 217 -10.60 14.37 -3.57
N VAL A 218 -9.47 14.06 -2.95
CA VAL A 218 -8.48 13.10 -3.47
C VAL A 218 -9.05 11.69 -3.56
N GLY A 219 -9.74 11.23 -2.51
CA GLY A 219 -10.32 9.90 -2.48
C GLY A 219 -11.41 9.71 -3.54
N PHE A 220 -12.23 10.74 -3.77
CA PHE A 220 -13.23 10.73 -4.83
C PHE A 220 -12.59 10.66 -6.23
N LEU A 221 -11.55 11.47 -6.48
CA LEU A 221 -10.77 11.43 -7.72
C LEU A 221 -10.13 10.05 -7.96
N ALA A 222 -9.48 9.49 -6.94
CA ALA A 222 -8.87 8.17 -7.03
C ALA A 222 -9.93 7.07 -7.28
N ASN A 223 -11.10 7.16 -6.63
CA ASN A 223 -12.20 6.22 -6.84
C ASN A 223 -12.73 6.29 -8.28
N GLN A 224 -12.90 7.49 -8.85
CA GLN A 224 -13.33 7.63 -10.25
C GLN A 224 -12.27 7.06 -11.21
N ILE A 225 -10.99 7.35 -10.99
CA ILE A 225 -9.89 6.82 -11.80
C ILE A 225 -9.82 5.29 -11.72
N ASN A 226 -10.05 4.69 -10.54
CA ASN A 226 -10.10 3.24 -10.37
C ASN A 226 -11.23 2.56 -11.16
N GLN A 227 -12.29 3.30 -11.51
CA GLN A 227 -13.41 2.79 -12.32
C GLN A 227 -13.16 2.95 -13.83
N MET A 228 -12.17 3.76 -14.23
CA MET A 228 -11.83 3.93 -15.63
C MET A 228 -11.21 2.65 -16.21
N LYS A 229 -11.41 2.45 -17.51
CA LYS A 229 -10.83 1.32 -18.25
C LYS A 229 -10.07 1.84 -19.46
N SER A 230 -8.92 1.22 -19.72
CA SER A 230 -8.10 1.48 -20.91
C SER A 230 -7.44 0.18 -21.36
N SER A 231 -7.30 0.00 -22.67
CA SER A 231 -6.49 -1.06 -23.25
C SER A 231 -4.99 -0.85 -23.01
N CYS A 232 -4.56 0.38 -22.72
CA CYS A 232 -3.16 0.75 -22.51
C CYS A 232 -2.79 0.76 -21.03
N LYS A 233 -2.15 -0.32 -20.55
CA LYS A 233 -1.76 -0.48 -19.13
C LYS A 233 -0.80 0.59 -18.65
N ILE A 234 0.17 1.02 -19.47
CA ILE A 234 1.15 2.04 -19.04
C ILE A 234 0.50 3.42 -18.87
N LYS A 235 -0.48 3.79 -19.70
CA LYS A 235 -1.26 5.03 -19.51
C LYS A 235 -2.11 4.97 -18.25
N MET A 236 -2.77 3.84 -18.00
CA MET A 236 -3.55 3.65 -16.78
C MET A 236 -2.65 3.74 -15.53
N MET A 237 -1.49 3.07 -15.56
CA MET A 237 -0.50 3.13 -14.48
C MET A 237 0.03 4.55 -14.26
N ARG A 238 0.29 5.30 -15.34
CA ARG A 238 0.68 6.72 -15.27
C ARG A 238 -0.41 7.58 -14.63
N LEU A 239 -1.67 7.35 -14.99
CA LEU A 239 -2.82 8.06 -14.45
C LEU A 239 -2.94 7.83 -12.93
N HIS A 240 -2.85 6.58 -12.48
CA HIS A 240 -2.83 6.27 -11.04
C HIS A 240 -1.61 6.88 -10.34
N ARG A 241 -0.42 6.82 -10.94
CA ARG A 241 0.79 7.37 -10.34
C ARG A 241 0.73 8.89 -10.20
N THR A 242 0.25 9.59 -11.22
CA THR A 242 0.03 11.04 -11.17
C THR A 242 -0.97 11.39 -10.07
N THR A 243 -2.03 10.59 -9.92
CA THR A 243 -3.01 10.73 -8.85
C THR A 243 -2.40 10.50 -7.47
N GLU A 244 -1.54 9.50 -7.29
CA GLU A 244 -0.82 9.27 -6.01
C GLU A 244 0.05 10.47 -5.62
N ILE A 245 0.75 11.07 -6.59
CA ILE A 245 1.59 12.26 -6.39
C ILE A 245 0.72 13.44 -5.95
N LEU A 246 -0.36 13.71 -6.70
CA LEU A 246 -1.32 14.79 -6.39
C LEU A 246 -1.97 14.59 -5.01
N SER A 247 -2.36 13.35 -4.71
CA SER A 247 -2.90 12.93 -3.41
C SER A 247 -1.95 13.24 -2.27
N HIS A 248 -0.67 12.94 -2.49
CA HIS A 248 0.36 13.16 -1.48
C HIS A 248 0.56 14.65 -1.22
N PHE A 249 0.59 15.49 -2.25
CA PHE A 249 0.68 16.94 -2.05
C PHE A 249 -0.55 17.51 -1.37
N ALA A 250 -1.75 17.19 -1.86
CA ALA A 250 -3.01 17.69 -1.32
C ALA A 250 -3.16 17.43 0.19
N ASN A 251 -2.75 16.25 0.67
CA ASN A 251 -2.87 15.87 2.08
C ASN A 251 -1.82 16.51 3.01
N ASN A 252 -0.71 16.99 2.45
CA ASN A 252 0.42 17.51 3.22
C ASN A 252 0.61 19.03 3.09
N TYR A 253 -0.01 19.67 2.08
CA TYR A 253 0.09 21.12 1.82
C TYR A 253 -0.47 21.98 2.97
N PHE A 254 -1.55 21.56 3.63
CA PHE A 254 -2.21 22.31 4.70
C PHE A 254 -1.75 21.92 6.12
N ARG A 255 -0.53 21.37 6.28
CA ARG A 255 0.01 21.06 7.62
C ARG A 255 0.30 22.37 8.38
N SER A 256 -0.16 22.45 9.63
CA SER A 256 0.04 23.61 10.51
C SER A 256 1.54 23.90 10.72
N GLN A 257 1.96 25.17 10.62
CA GLN A 257 3.32 25.61 10.91
C GLN A 257 3.82 25.22 12.32
N ALA A 258 2.92 25.04 13.29
CA ALA A 258 3.26 24.69 14.68
C ALA A 258 3.32 23.18 14.96
N GLY A 259 2.87 22.35 14.02
CA GLY A 259 2.73 20.90 14.23
C GLY A 259 3.94 20.14 13.72
N LYS A 260 5.06 20.18 14.45
CA LYS A 260 6.06 19.11 14.29
C LYS A 260 5.36 17.79 14.63
N PRO A 261 5.29 16.82 13.72
CA PRO A 261 4.74 15.52 14.06
C PRO A 261 5.59 14.93 15.19
N GLN A 262 5.02 14.70 16.38
CA GLN A 262 5.58 13.71 17.29
C GLN A 262 5.23 12.33 16.73
N VAL A 263 5.88 11.95 15.64
CA VAL A 263 5.84 10.58 15.14
C VAL A 263 7.11 9.91 15.67
N PRO A 264 7.01 8.74 16.32
CA PRO A 264 8.19 7.98 16.71
C PRO A 264 9.07 7.76 15.47
N ASP A 265 10.37 7.93 15.65
CA ASP A 265 11.46 8.00 14.67
C ASP A 265 11.54 6.81 13.70
N ILE A 266 10.52 6.62 12.84
CA ILE A 266 10.46 5.55 11.85
C ILE A 266 10.06 6.14 10.49
N HIS A 267 11.06 6.71 9.82
CA HIS A 267 11.22 6.76 8.37
C HIS A 267 10.03 7.29 7.52
N ILE A 268 10.15 8.57 7.23
CA ILE A 268 9.22 9.56 6.69
C ILE A 268 9.05 9.41 5.14
N SER A 269 8.54 8.29 4.61
CA SER A 269 7.95 8.28 3.25
C SER A 269 6.71 7.40 3.01
N ARG A 270 5.97 7.72 1.94
CA ARG A 270 4.82 6.98 1.43
C ARG A 270 5.20 6.17 0.19
N ARG A 271 4.92 4.87 0.24
CA ARG A 271 5.11 3.93 -0.87
C ARG A 271 4.01 4.02 -1.92
N SER A 272 4.39 3.84 -3.18
CA SER A 272 3.42 3.67 -4.26
C SER A 272 2.69 2.34 -4.12
N THR A 273 1.37 2.41 -4.21
CA THR A 273 0.48 1.25 -4.32
C THR A 273 0.37 0.72 -5.74
N VAL A 274 0.83 1.51 -6.72
CA VAL A 274 0.72 1.20 -8.16
C VAL A 274 1.87 0.32 -8.64
N ASN A 275 3.12 0.67 -8.31
CA ASN A 275 4.30 -0.10 -8.68
C ASN A 275 5.43 0.13 -7.67
N LYS A 276 6.07 -0.96 -7.22
CA LYS A 276 7.08 -0.93 -6.16
C LYS A 276 8.38 -0.21 -6.54
N PHE A 277 8.65 -0.01 -7.84
CA PHE A 277 9.86 0.66 -8.33
C PHE A 277 9.68 2.17 -8.51
N PHE A 278 8.48 2.71 -8.30
CA PHE A 278 8.33 4.15 -8.25
C PHE A 278 9.04 4.75 -7.05
N LYS A 279 9.61 5.95 -7.23
CA LYS A 279 10.20 6.77 -6.18
C LYS A 279 9.21 6.96 -5.03
N LEU A 280 9.67 6.75 -3.79
CA LEU A 280 8.86 7.02 -2.62
C LEU A 280 8.59 8.53 -2.49
N LEU A 281 7.41 8.86 -1.96
CA LEU A 281 6.99 10.24 -1.76
C LEU A 281 7.33 10.66 -0.32
N PRO A 282 8.21 11.66 -0.09
CA PRO A 282 8.70 12.01 1.25
C PRO A 282 7.60 12.68 2.09
N TRP A 283 7.46 12.33 3.37
CA TRP A 283 6.41 12.92 4.22
C TRP A 283 6.70 14.36 4.71
N ASP A 284 7.97 14.74 4.92
CA ASP A 284 8.34 16.02 5.58
C ASP A 284 9.25 16.93 4.75
N ASN A 285 9.31 16.76 3.42
CA ASN A 285 10.18 17.57 2.56
C ASN A 285 9.42 18.04 1.30
N LEU A 286 8.41 18.87 1.52
CA LEU A 286 7.69 19.60 0.47
C LEU A 286 8.29 20.98 0.18
N ASP A 287 9.36 21.35 0.89
CA ASP A 287 10.06 22.61 0.72
C ASP A 287 10.58 22.70 -0.74
N GLY A 288 10.06 23.68 -1.47
CA GLY A 288 10.37 23.91 -2.89
C GLY A 288 9.27 23.52 -3.88
N ILE A 289 8.17 22.90 -3.44
CA ILE A 289 7.02 22.61 -4.30
C ILE A 289 6.01 23.74 -4.19
N THR A 290 5.84 24.45 -5.29
CA THR A 290 4.96 25.61 -5.40
C THR A 290 3.54 25.20 -5.78
N ARG A 291 2.58 26.12 -5.58
CA ARG A 291 1.22 25.96 -6.10
C ARG A 291 1.20 25.74 -7.62
N GLY A 292 2.10 26.42 -8.35
CA GLY A 292 2.23 26.27 -9.80
C GLY A 292 2.65 24.85 -10.22
N ASP A 293 3.53 24.20 -9.46
CA ASP A 293 3.92 22.81 -9.73
C ASP A 293 2.73 21.85 -9.60
N VAL A 294 1.85 22.10 -8.63
CA VAL A 294 0.63 21.30 -8.46
C VAL A 294 -0.38 21.59 -9.57
N ASP A 295 -0.51 22.84 -10.00
CA ASP A 295 -1.37 23.23 -11.13
C ASP A 295 -0.93 22.53 -12.44
N GLU A 296 0.39 22.38 -12.66
CA GLU A 296 0.91 21.59 -13.78
C GLU A 296 0.55 20.11 -13.69
N ILE A 297 0.61 19.52 -12.48
CA ILE A 297 0.22 18.12 -12.25
C ILE A 297 -1.27 17.94 -12.51
N ILE A 298 -2.12 18.87 -12.05
CA ILE A 298 -3.56 18.87 -12.31
C ILE A 298 -3.81 18.92 -13.83
N GLY A 299 -3.19 19.86 -14.54
CA GLY A 299 -3.33 19.98 -15.99
C GLY A 299 -2.82 18.74 -16.74
N SER A 300 -1.77 18.10 -16.25
CA SER A 300 -1.27 16.83 -16.80
C SER A 300 -2.27 15.69 -16.57
N LEU A 301 -2.82 15.57 -15.36
CA LEU A 301 -3.79 14.54 -15.01
C LEU A 301 -5.07 14.69 -15.84
N GLU A 302 -5.57 15.91 -16.01
CA GLU A 302 -6.69 16.22 -16.91
C GLU A 302 -6.45 15.75 -18.33
N TYR A 303 -5.29 16.12 -18.87
CA TYR A 303 -4.92 15.72 -20.21
C TYR A 303 -4.84 14.20 -20.35
N GLN A 304 -4.27 13.51 -19.35
CA GLN A 304 -4.20 12.05 -19.32
C GLN A 304 -5.59 11.42 -19.28
N MET A 305 -6.53 11.96 -18.49
CA MET A 305 -7.92 11.46 -18.42
C MET A 305 -8.64 11.61 -19.77
N SER A 306 -8.55 12.78 -20.41
CA SER A 306 -9.21 13.03 -21.70
C SER A 306 -8.63 12.22 -22.86
N ASN A 307 -7.34 11.86 -22.79
CA ASN A 307 -6.64 11.14 -23.85
C ASN A 307 -6.37 9.67 -23.53
N LEU A 308 -6.97 9.13 -22.46
CA LEU A 308 -6.70 7.76 -22.01
C LEU A 308 -6.92 6.73 -23.12
N ASN A 309 -8.01 6.90 -23.89
CA ASN A 309 -8.43 5.98 -24.96
C ASN A 309 -8.22 6.53 -26.38
N SER A 310 -7.37 7.55 -26.53
CA SER A 310 -7.12 8.24 -27.81
C SER A 310 -6.12 7.54 -28.75
N SER A 311 -5.60 6.36 -28.40
CA SER A 311 -4.55 5.67 -29.18
C SER A 311 -5.06 4.45 -29.96
N GLU A 312 -4.40 4.19 -31.09
CA GLU A 312 -4.46 2.94 -31.89
C GLU A 312 -4.08 1.68 -31.07
N GLU A 313 -4.13 0.50 -31.72
CA GLU A 313 -3.78 -0.80 -31.15
C GLU A 313 -2.51 -0.73 -30.27
N CYS A 314 -2.63 -1.22 -29.03
CA CYS A 314 -1.60 -1.10 -28.00
C CYS A 314 -1.30 -2.47 -27.40
N HIS A 315 -0.05 -2.93 -27.54
CA HIS A 315 0.39 -4.25 -27.06
C HIS A 315 1.07 -4.22 -25.68
N CYS A 316 1.18 -3.05 -25.03
CA CYS A 316 1.91 -2.96 -23.75
C CYS A 316 1.30 -3.82 -22.63
N SER A 317 -0.03 -4.05 -22.67
CA SER A 317 -0.72 -4.91 -21.72
C SER A 317 -0.38 -6.38 -21.96
N GLU A 318 -0.37 -6.82 -23.22
CA GLU A 318 0.01 -8.19 -23.62
C GLU A 318 1.48 -8.47 -23.28
N ILE A 319 2.36 -7.50 -23.53
CA ILE A 319 3.78 -7.60 -23.16
C ILE A 319 3.92 -7.69 -21.65
N TRP A 320 3.20 -6.86 -20.88
CA TRP A 320 3.22 -6.94 -19.42
C TRP A 320 2.82 -8.33 -18.93
N ASP A 321 1.66 -8.81 -19.35
CA ASP A 321 1.12 -10.06 -18.85
C ASP A 321 1.99 -11.24 -19.31
N GLY A 322 2.50 -11.21 -20.55
CA GLY A 322 3.47 -12.18 -21.05
C GLY A 322 4.77 -12.22 -20.24
N MET A 323 5.33 -11.06 -19.89
CA MET A 323 6.56 -10.98 -19.08
C MET A 323 6.35 -11.47 -17.64
N GLN A 324 5.18 -11.18 -17.05
CA GLN A 324 4.80 -11.71 -15.73
C GLN A 324 4.70 -13.24 -15.75
N LEU A 325 4.06 -13.81 -16.77
CA LEU A 325 3.97 -15.26 -16.97
C LEU A 325 5.33 -15.91 -17.25
N SER A 326 6.23 -15.18 -17.91
CA SER A 326 7.61 -15.62 -18.15
C SER A 326 8.57 -15.37 -16.98
N PHE A 327 8.09 -15.02 -15.79
CA PHE A 327 8.89 -14.74 -14.59
C PHE A 327 9.84 -13.53 -14.68
N TYR A 328 9.65 -12.65 -15.67
CA TYR A 328 10.39 -11.38 -15.81
C TYR A 328 9.56 -10.20 -15.29
N GLY A 329 8.70 -10.45 -14.29
CA GLY A 329 7.82 -9.45 -13.69
C GLY A 329 8.55 -8.23 -13.15
N ASN A 330 9.69 -8.42 -12.48
CA ASN A 330 10.49 -7.30 -11.97
C ASN A 330 11.04 -6.42 -13.09
N GLN A 331 11.49 -7.01 -14.19
CA GLN A 331 12.09 -6.29 -15.32
C GLN A 331 11.04 -5.42 -16.01
N ILE A 332 9.84 -5.94 -16.26
CA ILE A 332 8.77 -5.16 -16.88
C ILE A 332 8.20 -4.10 -15.92
N GLU A 333 8.08 -4.42 -14.63
CA GLU A 333 7.68 -3.45 -13.60
C GLU A 333 8.66 -2.28 -13.51
N LYS A 334 9.97 -2.55 -13.49
CA LYS A 334 11.03 -1.53 -13.52
C LYS A 334 10.94 -0.67 -14.77
N GLU A 335 10.77 -1.29 -15.93
CA GLU A 335 10.74 -0.59 -17.19
C GLU A 335 9.53 0.34 -17.30
N PHE A 336 8.35 -0.12 -16.90
CA PHE A 336 7.16 0.73 -16.84
C PHE A 336 7.36 1.90 -15.87
N ALA A 337 7.94 1.64 -14.69
CA ALA A 337 8.24 2.70 -13.73
C ALA A 337 9.23 3.73 -14.31
N ARG A 338 10.31 3.27 -14.95
CA ARG A 338 11.32 4.11 -15.61
C ARG A 338 10.71 5.00 -16.68
N VAL A 339 9.89 4.44 -17.57
CA VAL A 339 9.21 5.19 -18.64
C VAL A 339 8.27 6.22 -18.04
N ILE A 340 7.42 5.84 -17.08
CA ILE A 340 6.46 6.74 -16.45
C ILE A 340 7.15 7.90 -15.72
N GLU A 341 8.21 7.62 -14.97
CA GLU A 341 8.99 8.66 -14.28
C GLU A 341 9.76 9.55 -15.26
N GLY A 342 10.24 9.01 -16.39
CA GLY A 342 10.90 9.79 -17.43
C GLY A 342 9.97 10.80 -18.12
N LEU A 343 8.67 10.51 -18.18
CA LEU A 343 7.68 11.39 -18.80
C LEU A 343 7.32 12.61 -17.94
N ASN A 344 7.44 12.54 -16.61
CA ASN A 344 6.97 13.58 -15.69
C ASN A 344 5.56 14.09 -16.08
N ASN A 345 5.40 15.41 -16.24
CA ASN A 345 4.14 16.06 -16.63
C ASN A 345 3.88 16.12 -18.14
N GLN A 346 4.74 15.54 -19.00
CA GLN A 346 4.66 15.66 -20.47
C GLN A 346 3.32 15.16 -21.05
N LYS A 347 2.78 15.87 -22.03
CA LYS A 347 1.55 15.48 -22.72
C LYS A 347 1.82 14.33 -23.70
N VAL A 348 1.17 13.19 -23.49
CA VAL A 348 1.39 11.98 -24.28
C VAL A 348 0.05 11.45 -24.79
N VAL A 349 -0.07 11.30 -26.11
CA VAL A 349 -1.27 10.74 -26.78
C VAL A 349 -1.11 9.26 -27.09
N LYS A 350 0.07 8.84 -27.58
CA LYS A 350 0.33 7.43 -27.95
C LYS A 350 0.79 6.60 -26.74
N CYS A 351 0.86 5.28 -26.89
CA CYS A 351 1.51 4.45 -25.88
C CYS A 351 3.00 4.83 -25.78
N PRO A 352 3.52 5.25 -24.61
CA PRO A 352 4.93 5.61 -24.45
C PRO A 352 5.86 4.41 -24.23
N PHE A 353 5.33 3.18 -24.18
CA PHE A 353 6.14 2.00 -23.93
C PHE A 353 7.08 1.71 -25.12
N PRO A 354 8.40 1.63 -24.92
CA PRO A 354 9.37 1.45 -25.99
C PRO A 354 9.45 -0.03 -26.40
N GLU A 355 8.43 -0.53 -27.10
CA GLU A 355 8.31 -1.95 -27.46
C GLU A 355 9.53 -2.48 -28.22
N LEU A 356 10.04 -1.73 -29.20
CA LEU A 356 11.22 -2.12 -29.99
C LEU A 356 12.49 -2.24 -29.14
N GLU A 357 12.69 -1.33 -28.18
CA GLU A 357 13.86 -1.37 -27.29
C GLU A 357 13.76 -2.53 -26.29
N PHE A 358 12.54 -2.86 -25.86
CA PHE A 358 12.27 -3.93 -24.90
C PHE A 358 12.20 -5.33 -25.54
N GLN A 359 12.16 -5.40 -26.87
CA GLN A 359 12.01 -6.65 -27.62
C GLN A 359 13.11 -7.68 -27.29
N LYS A 360 14.35 -7.23 -27.10
CA LYS A 360 15.46 -8.11 -26.71
C LYS A 360 15.19 -8.81 -25.37
N THR A 361 14.77 -8.05 -24.35
CA THR A 361 14.42 -8.59 -23.02
C THR A 361 13.25 -9.56 -23.11
N ARG A 362 12.26 -9.26 -23.96
CA ARG A 362 11.12 -10.14 -24.22
C ARG A 362 11.55 -11.45 -24.86
N GLU A 363 12.40 -11.41 -25.87
CA GLU A 363 12.95 -12.60 -26.53
C GLU A 363 13.78 -13.44 -25.56
N GLU A 364 14.64 -12.80 -24.75
CA GLU A 364 15.39 -13.48 -23.69
C GLU A 364 14.47 -14.16 -22.68
N ALA A 365 13.37 -13.52 -22.27
CA ALA A 365 12.38 -14.11 -21.37
C ALA A 365 11.71 -15.33 -22.00
N ILE A 366 11.30 -15.24 -23.27
CA ILE A 366 10.71 -16.37 -24.01
C ILE A 366 11.70 -17.54 -24.09
N GLN A 367 12.96 -17.29 -24.44
CA GLN A 367 13.96 -18.35 -24.53
C GLN A 367 14.26 -18.99 -23.17
N THR A 368 14.50 -18.17 -22.15
CA THR A 368 14.84 -18.63 -20.80
C THR A 368 13.71 -19.45 -20.15
N THR A 369 12.46 -19.18 -20.54
CA THR A 369 11.29 -19.88 -20.00
C THR A 369 10.93 -21.17 -20.72
N LYS A 370 11.50 -21.47 -21.90
CA LYS A 370 11.23 -22.73 -22.63
C LYS A 370 11.45 -23.96 -21.77
N LEU A 371 12.61 -24.05 -21.12
CA LEU A 371 12.94 -25.16 -20.21
C LEU A 371 12.64 -24.83 -18.74
N LYS A 372 12.09 -23.64 -18.45
CA LYS A 372 11.78 -23.17 -17.09
C LYS A 372 12.96 -23.39 -16.12
N LEU A 373 14.20 -23.31 -16.59
CA LEU A 373 15.41 -23.63 -15.82
C LEU A 373 15.45 -22.94 -14.42
N PRO A 374 15.02 -21.66 -14.29
CA PRO A 374 14.98 -20.97 -12.99
C PRO A 374 14.02 -21.60 -11.95
N LEU A 375 13.02 -22.38 -12.39
CA LEU A 375 12.01 -23.00 -11.53
C LEU A 375 12.41 -24.39 -11.02
N ILE A 376 13.59 -24.92 -11.35
CA ILE A 376 14.02 -26.26 -10.90
C ILE A 376 13.89 -26.39 -9.37
N TYR A 377 14.10 -25.31 -8.63
CA TYR A 377 14.03 -25.34 -7.17
C TYR A 377 12.61 -25.59 -6.63
N THR A 378 11.56 -25.33 -7.41
CA THR A 378 10.18 -25.45 -6.94
C THR A 378 9.62 -26.87 -7.05
N VAL A 379 10.34 -27.82 -7.67
CA VAL A 379 9.92 -29.21 -7.81
C VAL A 379 10.50 -30.16 -6.76
N PHE A 380 11.13 -29.62 -5.72
CA PHE A 380 11.75 -30.39 -4.64
C PHE A 380 11.16 -30.05 -3.27
N CYS A 381 11.09 -31.06 -2.42
CA CYS A 381 10.88 -30.86 -0.99
C CYS A 381 12.22 -30.59 -0.30
N TRP A 382 12.36 -29.38 0.23
CA TRP A 382 13.60 -28.89 0.84
C TRP A 382 13.78 -29.23 2.32
N ASN A 383 12.89 -30.04 2.89
CA ASN A 383 13.07 -30.54 4.25
C ASN A 383 14.26 -31.51 4.29
N TYR A 384 15.24 -31.20 5.14
CA TYR A 384 16.47 -31.99 5.26
C TYR A 384 16.29 -33.08 6.33
N LYS A 385 16.62 -34.33 5.99
CA LYS A 385 16.71 -35.45 6.95
C LYS A 385 18.03 -36.17 6.73
N ASP A 386 18.81 -36.39 7.79
CA ASP A 386 20.01 -37.23 7.81
C ASP A 386 20.99 -36.98 6.64
N GLY A 387 21.28 -35.72 6.33
CA GLY A 387 22.24 -35.40 5.26
C GLY A 387 21.64 -35.31 3.85
N LYS A 388 20.33 -35.52 3.67
CA LYS A 388 19.66 -35.58 2.36
C LYS A 388 18.38 -34.73 2.33
N PHE A 389 18.11 -34.17 1.16
CA PHE A 389 16.86 -33.44 0.87
C PHE A 389 15.74 -34.47 0.73
N CYS A 390 14.51 -34.08 1.10
CA CYS A 390 13.33 -34.95 1.05
C CYS A 390 12.97 -35.41 -0.38
N GLY A 391 13.64 -34.89 -1.41
CA GLY A 391 13.60 -35.40 -2.77
C GLY A 391 12.72 -34.59 -3.70
N MET A 392 12.70 -34.99 -4.97
CA MET A 392 11.77 -34.45 -5.98
C MET A 392 10.35 -34.85 -5.59
N PHE A 393 9.36 -33.99 -5.85
CA PHE A 393 7.97 -34.31 -5.55
C PHE A 393 7.46 -35.47 -6.42
N ASP A 394 6.51 -36.24 -5.90
CA ASP A 394 5.91 -37.41 -6.54
C ASP A 394 4.39 -37.49 -6.28
N ASN A 395 3.71 -38.43 -6.95
CA ASN A 395 2.28 -38.68 -6.75
C ASN A 395 1.99 -39.60 -5.54
N LEU A 396 2.98 -39.88 -4.69
CA LEU A 396 2.89 -40.81 -3.57
C LEU A 396 2.84 -40.05 -2.24
N ASN A 397 3.85 -40.24 -1.39
CA ASN A 397 3.93 -39.60 -0.08
C ASN A 397 4.58 -38.21 -0.16
N HIS A 398 5.32 -37.90 -1.23
CA HIS A 398 5.93 -36.59 -1.46
C HIS A 398 5.09 -35.73 -2.40
N LYS A 399 3.75 -35.80 -2.30
CA LYS A 399 2.84 -34.92 -3.04
C LYS A 399 3.14 -33.46 -2.73
N PRO A 400 3.28 -32.59 -3.76
CA PRO A 400 3.57 -31.19 -3.55
C PRO A 400 2.36 -30.51 -2.91
N CYS A 401 2.61 -29.83 -1.80
CA CYS A 401 1.65 -29.01 -1.08
C CYS A 401 2.27 -27.63 -0.83
N ARG A 402 1.49 -26.70 -0.27
CA ARG A 402 1.98 -25.37 0.09
C ARG A 402 2.15 -25.25 1.59
N CYS A 403 3.18 -24.54 2.05
CA CYS A 403 3.30 -24.20 3.46
C CYS A 403 2.15 -23.24 3.85
N PRO A 404 1.37 -23.52 4.91
CA PRO A 404 0.24 -22.65 5.30
C PRO A 404 0.67 -21.23 5.66
N ASN A 405 1.91 -21.05 6.16
CA ASN A 405 2.42 -19.75 6.58
C ASN A 405 3.01 -18.91 5.43
N CYS A 406 3.67 -19.53 4.45
CA CYS A 406 4.39 -18.78 3.40
C CYS A 406 4.08 -19.19 1.96
N GLN A 407 3.19 -20.15 1.77
CA GLN A 407 2.73 -20.67 0.48
C GLN A 407 3.82 -21.27 -0.42
N LYS A 408 5.06 -21.41 0.07
CA LYS A 408 6.16 -22.06 -0.65
C LYS A 408 6.02 -23.59 -0.67
N PRO A 409 6.62 -24.26 -1.67
CA PRO A 409 6.48 -25.71 -1.83
C PRO A 409 6.92 -26.49 -0.58
N SER A 410 6.11 -27.47 -0.19
CA SER A 410 6.37 -28.49 0.82
C SER A 410 5.79 -29.81 0.32
N CYS A 411 5.92 -30.90 1.08
CA CYS A 411 5.21 -32.14 0.76
C CYS A 411 4.19 -32.53 1.82
N LEU A 412 3.19 -33.30 1.40
CA LEU A 412 2.14 -33.84 2.27
C LEU A 412 2.71 -34.54 3.51
N GLN A 413 3.71 -35.40 3.33
CA GLN A 413 4.37 -36.08 4.45
C GLN A 413 4.96 -35.10 5.47
N CYS A 414 5.55 -34.00 5.01
CA CYS A 414 6.14 -33.01 5.91
C CYS A 414 5.10 -32.17 6.65
N LEU A 415 3.91 -31.96 6.06
CA LEU A 415 2.79 -31.23 6.65
C LEU A 415 1.86 -32.07 7.53
N SER A 416 2.03 -33.39 7.55
CA SER A 416 1.22 -34.28 8.40
C SER A 416 1.35 -33.94 9.90
N THR A 417 0.25 -34.12 10.64
CA THR A 417 -0.01 -33.64 12.02
C THR A 417 0.94 -34.11 13.13
N LYS A 418 2.01 -34.85 12.82
CA LYS A 418 3.03 -35.33 13.77
C LYS A 418 4.46 -34.90 13.42
N SER A 419 4.61 -33.95 12.50
CA SER A 419 5.91 -33.51 12.01
C SER A 419 6.52 -32.41 12.89
N THR A 420 7.63 -32.70 13.57
CA THR A 420 8.46 -31.67 14.25
C THR A 420 9.28 -30.81 13.28
N LYS A 421 9.07 -31.00 11.96
CA LYS A 421 9.80 -30.31 10.91
C LYS A 421 9.38 -28.84 10.84
N ARG A 422 10.32 -28.01 10.38
CA ARG A 422 10.13 -26.60 10.09
C ARG A 422 10.10 -26.39 8.59
N CYS A 423 9.31 -25.42 8.13
CA CYS A 423 9.36 -25.01 6.75
C CYS A 423 10.76 -24.51 6.39
N PRO A 424 11.42 -25.05 5.35
CA PRO A 424 12.76 -24.63 4.96
C PRO A 424 12.76 -23.19 4.45
N PHE A 425 11.62 -22.68 3.98
CA PHE A 425 11.44 -21.30 3.57
C PHE A 425 11.21 -20.42 4.79
N CYS A 426 10.03 -20.48 5.42
CA CYS A 426 9.70 -19.52 6.46
C CYS A 426 10.29 -19.82 7.84
N GLY A 427 10.62 -21.09 8.13
CA GLY A 427 11.10 -21.57 9.43
C GLY A 427 10.01 -22.00 10.41
N ALA A 428 8.73 -21.81 10.05
CA ALA A 428 7.61 -22.11 10.92
C ALA A 428 7.50 -23.62 11.11
N LYS A 429 7.22 -24.06 12.34
CA LYS A 429 6.98 -25.48 12.60
C LYS A 429 5.65 -25.90 11.95
N TYR A 430 5.57 -27.14 11.50
CA TYR A 430 4.33 -27.67 10.92
C TYR A 430 3.33 -28.19 11.96
N ASP A 431 3.76 -28.40 13.21
CA ASP A 431 2.89 -28.74 14.33
C ASP A 431 2.00 -27.55 14.78
N SER A 432 2.38 -26.32 14.46
CA SER A 432 1.60 -25.10 14.74
C SER A 432 0.60 -24.76 13.62
N THR A 433 0.21 -25.74 12.81
CA THR A 433 -0.77 -25.53 11.73
C THR A 433 -2.20 -25.48 12.29
N PRO A 434 -3.09 -24.63 11.73
CA PRO A 434 -4.47 -24.55 12.19
C PRO A 434 -5.16 -25.92 12.12
N ALA A 435 -6.00 -26.25 13.12
CA ALA A 435 -6.69 -27.54 13.19
C ALA A 435 -7.55 -27.85 11.94
N ASN A 436 -7.99 -26.82 11.21
CA ASN A 436 -8.81 -26.92 10.00
C ASN A 436 -7.99 -26.81 8.69
N TYR A 437 -6.66 -26.90 8.75
CA TYR A 437 -5.83 -26.81 7.56
C TYR A 437 -5.75 -28.17 6.86
N GLU A 438 -6.37 -28.28 5.69
CA GLU A 438 -6.20 -29.41 4.78
C GLU A 438 -5.17 -29.06 3.70
N PRO A 439 -4.05 -29.80 3.60
CA PRO A 439 -3.05 -29.54 2.57
C PRO A 439 -3.60 -29.80 1.16
N GLU A 440 -3.72 -28.74 0.35
CA GLU A 440 -4.08 -28.87 -1.06
C GLU A 440 -2.86 -29.33 -1.89
N ILE A 441 -3.11 -30.29 -2.80
CA ILE A 441 -2.08 -30.81 -3.72
C ILE A 441 -1.93 -29.85 -4.90
N SER A 442 -0.70 -29.41 -5.17
CA SER A 442 -0.40 -28.53 -6.31
C SER A 442 -0.21 -29.33 -7.60
N ASN A 443 -1.27 -29.43 -8.41
CA ASN A 443 -1.21 -30.03 -9.75
C ASN A 443 -0.19 -29.32 -10.66
N GLU A 444 -0.13 -27.99 -10.60
CA GLU A 444 0.86 -27.18 -11.34
C GLU A 444 2.31 -27.62 -11.07
N THR A 445 2.63 -27.98 -9.81
CA THR A 445 3.96 -28.45 -9.43
C THR A 445 4.21 -29.87 -9.92
N LEU A 446 3.19 -30.73 -9.93
CA LEU A 446 3.28 -32.09 -10.49
C LEU A 446 3.47 -32.07 -12.00
N ASP A 447 2.77 -31.18 -12.71
CA ASP A 447 2.95 -30.99 -14.14
C ASP A 447 4.37 -30.51 -14.45
N LEU A 448 4.92 -29.62 -13.62
CA LEU A 448 6.30 -29.17 -13.73
C LEU A 448 7.32 -30.30 -13.45
N VAL A 449 7.06 -31.16 -12.45
CA VAL A 449 7.85 -32.37 -12.18
C VAL A 449 7.90 -33.26 -13.42
N ASN A 450 6.74 -33.56 -14.01
CA ASN A 450 6.64 -34.41 -15.18
C ASN A 450 7.30 -33.76 -16.41
N PHE A 451 7.12 -32.45 -16.58
CA PHE A 451 7.79 -31.68 -17.62
C PHE A 451 9.32 -31.84 -17.55
N TYR A 452 9.92 -31.68 -16.37
CA TYR A 452 11.37 -31.86 -16.23
C TYR A 452 11.83 -33.30 -16.44
N LYS A 453 11.08 -34.29 -15.96
CA LYS A 453 11.41 -35.71 -16.20
C LYS A 453 11.37 -36.07 -17.69
N ASN A 454 10.42 -35.50 -18.43
CA ASN A 454 10.29 -35.77 -19.86
C ASN A 454 11.41 -35.12 -20.68
N ASN A 455 11.87 -33.93 -20.26
CA ASN A 455 12.87 -33.13 -20.96
C ASN A 455 14.25 -33.13 -20.27
N PHE A 456 14.58 -34.16 -19.48
CA PHE A 456 15.77 -34.13 -18.61
C PHE A 456 17.11 -34.01 -19.38
N LEU A 457 17.20 -34.56 -20.60
CA LEU A 457 18.40 -34.44 -21.43
C LEU A 457 18.61 -33.00 -21.93
N GLU A 458 17.54 -32.38 -22.45
CA GLU A 458 17.55 -30.97 -22.86
C GLU A 458 17.86 -30.07 -21.67
N LEU A 459 17.31 -30.39 -20.50
CA LEU A 459 17.59 -29.66 -19.25
C LEU A 459 19.08 -29.70 -18.86
N ILE A 460 19.73 -30.87 -18.98
CA ILE A 460 21.17 -31.02 -18.72
C ILE A 460 21.97 -30.21 -19.74
N MET A 461 21.63 -30.30 -21.03
CA MET A 461 22.31 -29.57 -22.09
C MET A 461 22.20 -28.07 -21.89
N GLU A 462 20.99 -27.57 -21.64
CA GLU A 462 20.76 -26.14 -21.39
C GLU A 462 21.51 -25.66 -20.15
N TRP A 463 21.41 -26.39 -19.03
CA TRP A 463 22.18 -26.04 -17.83
C TRP A 463 23.69 -26.00 -18.09
N TRP A 464 24.24 -26.94 -18.89
CA TRP A 464 25.66 -26.97 -19.22
C TRP A 464 26.11 -25.73 -20.00
N HIS A 465 25.32 -25.34 -21.01
CA HIS A 465 25.66 -24.26 -21.94
C HIS A 465 25.23 -22.87 -21.46
N CYS A 466 24.29 -22.78 -20.52
CA CYS A 466 23.81 -21.48 -20.03
C CYS A 466 24.88 -20.76 -19.20
N ASP A 467 24.80 -19.43 -19.24
CA ASP A 467 25.58 -18.55 -18.38
C ASP A 467 25.02 -18.56 -16.95
N ALA A 468 25.89 -18.37 -15.97
CA ALA A 468 25.50 -18.35 -14.56
C ALA A 468 24.42 -17.28 -14.25
N SER A 469 24.41 -16.17 -14.98
CA SER A 469 23.40 -15.11 -14.86
C SER A 469 21.99 -15.64 -15.13
N LYS A 470 21.83 -16.59 -16.08
CA LYS A 470 20.55 -17.20 -16.47
C LYS A 470 19.97 -18.15 -15.42
N LEU A 471 20.75 -18.49 -14.39
CA LEU A 471 20.36 -19.38 -13.31
C LEU A 471 19.69 -18.65 -12.13
N GLY A 472 19.71 -17.31 -12.14
CA GLY A 472 19.28 -16.51 -11.02
C GLY A 472 17.76 -16.44 -10.90
N PHE A 473 17.20 -17.04 -9.85
CA PHE A 473 15.76 -17.00 -9.57
C PHE A 473 15.47 -16.60 -8.14
N CYS A 474 14.73 -15.51 -7.95
CA CYS A 474 14.32 -15.12 -6.62
C CYS A 474 12.97 -15.76 -6.26
N LEU A 475 13.01 -16.73 -5.34
CA LEU A 475 11.79 -17.37 -4.84
C LEU A 475 10.89 -16.41 -4.07
N GLN A 476 11.40 -15.31 -3.50
CA GLN A 476 10.56 -14.37 -2.74
C GLN A 476 9.56 -13.64 -3.65
N CYS A 477 10.05 -13.05 -4.74
CA CYS A 477 9.22 -12.31 -5.69
C CYS A 477 8.83 -13.14 -6.94
N ASN A 478 9.21 -14.43 -7.00
CA ASN A 478 8.95 -15.33 -8.12
C ASN A 478 9.42 -14.75 -9.47
N SER A 479 10.63 -14.18 -9.49
CA SER A 479 11.15 -13.50 -10.68
C SER A 479 12.63 -13.80 -10.93
N TYR A 480 12.99 -13.87 -12.20
CA TYR A 480 14.36 -13.92 -12.67
C TYR A 480 15.14 -12.68 -12.21
N SER A 481 16.41 -12.87 -11.85
CA SER A 481 17.29 -11.75 -11.51
C SER A 481 18.75 -12.10 -11.69
N THR A 482 19.49 -11.17 -12.28
CA THR A 482 20.96 -11.19 -12.36
C THR A 482 21.62 -10.56 -11.13
N GLU A 483 20.83 -9.95 -10.25
CA GLU A 483 21.29 -9.24 -9.04
C GLU A 483 20.84 -9.99 -7.79
N LEU A 484 21.39 -11.19 -7.62
CA LEU A 484 21.14 -12.02 -6.45
C LEU A 484 22.03 -11.60 -5.28
N GLU A 485 21.44 -11.64 -4.09
CA GLU A 485 22.03 -11.19 -2.84
C GLU A 485 21.79 -12.22 -1.73
N ILE A 486 22.68 -12.24 -0.75
CA ILE A 486 22.54 -13.08 0.44
C ILE A 486 22.96 -12.34 1.70
N CYS A 487 22.30 -12.63 2.82
CA CYS A 487 22.76 -12.16 4.12
C CYS A 487 23.89 -13.04 4.62
N VAL A 488 25.08 -12.46 4.76
CA VAL A 488 26.28 -13.18 5.18
C VAL A 488 26.14 -13.72 6.60
N PHE A 489 25.67 -12.89 7.54
CA PHE A 489 25.53 -13.28 8.94
C PHE A 489 24.63 -14.50 9.11
N CYS A 490 23.45 -14.46 8.50
CA CYS A 490 22.51 -15.56 8.63
C CYS A 490 22.89 -16.78 7.83
N GLU A 491 23.65 -16.63 6.73
CA GLU A 491 24.16 -17.75 5.98
C GLU A 491 25.27 -18.50 6.75
N LEU A 492 26.20 -17.77 7.37
CA LEU A 492 27.29 -18.36 8.16
C LEU A 492 26.79 -19.13 9.39
N ASP A 493 25.64 -18.76 9.95
CA ASP A 493 25.00 -19.48 11.05
C ASP A 493 24.28 -20.77 10.60
N GLN A 494 24.01 -20.95 9.29
CA GLN A 494 23.36 -22.16 8.78
C GLN A 494 24.28 -23.39 8.83
N LYS A 495 23.66 -24.56 9.00
CA LYS A 495 24.34 -25.86 8.86
C LYS A 495 23.61 -26.74 7.83
N PRO A 496 24.24 -27.07 6.68
CA PRO A 496 25.52 -26.57 6.18
C PRO A 496 25.41 -25.15 5.58
N SER A 497 26.35 -24.27 5.90
CA SER A 497 26.49 -22.95 5.29
C SER A 497 27.05 -23.05 3.86
N ALA A 498 26.49 -22.27 2.94
CA ALA A 498 26.99 -22.07 1.57
C ALA A 498 28.15 -21.08 1.51
N LEU A 499 28.40 -20.33 2.58
CA LEU A 499 29.54 -19.42 2.72
C LEU A 499 30.52 -19.93 3.80
N ARG A 500 31.77 -19.53 3.69
CA ARG A 500 32.79 -19.76 4.71
C ARG A 500 33.77 -18.61 4.75
N THR A 501 34.41 -18.45 5.91
CA THR A 501 35.47 -17.49 6.17
C THR A 501 36.72 -18.26 6.62
N ASN A 502 37.89 -17.60 6.59
CA ASN A 502 39.13 -18.20 7.07
C ASN A 502 39.32 -18.05 8.59
N THR A 503 38.51 -17.21 9.23
CA THR A 503 38.58 -16.88 10.66
C THR A 503 37.87 -17.92 11.51
N ILE A 504 38.54 -18.39 12.56
CA ILE A 504 37.96 -19.26 13.60
C ILE A 504 37.40 -18.35 14.69
N GLY A 505 36.11 -18.03 14.65
CA GLY A 505 35.47 -17.10 15.59
C GLY A 505 34.22 -16.42 15.02
N PRO A 506 33.63 -15.43 15.71
CA PRO A 506 32.57 -14.60 15.14
C PRO A 506 33.09 -13.87 13.89
N TYR A 507 32.26 -13.80 12.85
CA TYR A 507 32.61 -13.17 11.59
C TYR A 507 32.81 -11.66 11.74
N HIS A 508 33.93 -11.14 11.24
CA HIS A 508 34.16 -9.70 11.09
C HIS A 508 34.01 -9.26 9.62
N ARG A 509 33.47 -8.06 9.38
CA ARG A 509 33.22 -7.51 8.03
C ARG A 509 34.47 -7.44 7.14
N SER A 510 35.65 -7.32 7.74
CA SER A 510 36.94 -7.32 7.05
C SER A 510 37.36 -8.70 6.55
N ASP A 511 36.74 -9.77 7.04
CA ASP A 511 37.16 -11.13 6.74
C ASP A 511 36.76 -11.51 5.30
N PRO A 512 37.67 -12.16 4.54
CA PRO A 512 37.37 -12.59 3.19
C PRO A 512 36.30 -13.69 3.19
N LEU A 513 35.34 -13.55 2.28
CA LEU A 513 34.23 -14.47 2.09
C LEU A 513 34.47 -15.38 0.89
N PHE A 514 34.16 -16.67 1.06
CA PHE A 514 34.27 -17.67 0.00
C PHE A 514 33.05 -18.56 -0.05
N TYR A 515 32.74 -19.09 -1.24
CA TYR A 515 31.78 -20.17 -1.36
C TYR A 515 32.28 -21.47 -0.73
N ASN A 516 31.42 -22.08 0.06
CA ASN A 516 31.56 -23.46 0.52
C ASN A 516 30.83 -24.39 -0.45
N PHE A 517 31.56 -24.95 -1.41
CA PHE A 517 30.99 -25.82 -2.45
C PHE A 517 30.19 -27.02 -1.93
N ARG A 518 30.50 -27.50 -0.71
CA ARG A 518 29.72 -28.57 -0.05
C ARG A 518 28.35 -28.11 0.45
N GLY A 519 28.19 -26.83 0.77
CA GLY A 519 26.96 -26.23 1.28
C GLY A 519 26.06 -25.58 0.21
N LEU A 520 26.50 -25.51 -1.05
CA LEU A 520 25.79 -24.80 -2.12
C LEU A 520 24.44 -25.41 -2.49
N LYS A 521 24.19 -26.68 -2.19
CA LYS A 521 22.98 -27.39 -2.65
C LYS A 521 21.68 -26.73 -2.17
N THR A 522 21.69 -26.08 -1.01
CA THR A 522 20.54 -25.33 -0.45
C THR A 522 20.58 -23.83 -0.73
N LEU A 523 21.67 -23.30 -1.28
CA LEU A 523 21.85 -21.85 -1.50
C LEU A 523 20.69 -21.20 -2.28
N PRO A 524 20.13 -21.84 -3.34
CA PRO A 524 19.09 -21.22 -4.16
C PRO A 524 17.78 -20.89 -3.43
N ILE A 525 17.48 -21.60 -2.33
CA ILE A 525 16.30 -21.31 -1.50
C ILE A 525 16.56 -20.27 -0.41
N ARG A 526 17.75 -19.66 -0.39
CA ARG A 526 18.18 -18.71 0.63
C ARG A 526 18.58 -17.34 0.09
N TRP A 527 18.98 -17.24 -1.17
CA TRP A 527 19.23 -15.94 -1.77
C TRP A 527 17.93 -15.16 -2.02
N GLN A 528 18.07 -13.86 -2.18
CA GLN A 528 17.03 -12.94 -2.63
C GLN A 528 17.54 -12.17 -3.86
N CYS A 529 16.67 -11.48 -4.59
CA CYS A 529 17.13 -10.49 -5.55
C CYS A 529 17.14 -9.09 -4.93
N ALA A 530 17.95 -8.21 -5.50
CA ALA A 530 17.99 -6.78 -5.16
C ALA A 530 16.62 -6.08 -5.30
N ASP A 531 15.72 -6.69 -6.07
CA ASP A 531 14.39 -6.18 -6.42
C ASP A 531 13.26 -6.65 -5.51
N CYS A 532 13.60 -7.38 -4.45
CA CYS A 532 12.63 -7.78 -3.45
C CYS A 532 12.10 -6.55 -2.72
N ASN A 533 10.80 -6.53 -2.44
CA ASN A 533 10.15 -5.37 -1.83
C ASN A 533 10.82 -4.92 -0.52
N LYS A 534 11.16 -5.86 0.38
CA LYS A 534 11.88 -5.54 1.62
C LYS A 534 13.24 -4.88 1.35
N GLN A 535 13.99 -5.39 0.37
CA GLN A 535 15.29 -4.87 -0.04
C GLN A 535 15.16 -3.46 -0.63
N LEU A 536 14.16 -3.21 -1.48
CA LEU A 536 13.91 -1.88 -2.05
C LEU A 536 13.55 -0.84 -0.99
N ILE A 537 12.75 -1.22 0.01
CA ILE A 537 12.38 -0.35 1.13
C ILE A 537 13.62 0.04 1.93
N GLU A 538 14.40 -0.95 2.35
CA GLU A 538 15.57 -0.76 3.21
C GLU A 538 16.68 0.05 2.52
N ASN A 539 16.93 -0.21 1.23
CA ASN A 539 17.87 0.58 0.44
C ASN A 539 17.42 2.04 0.29
N TRP A 540 16.12 2.31 0.19
CA TRP A 540 15.62 3.68 0.12
C TRP A 540 15.74 4.39 1.47
N VAL A 541 15.29 3.75 2.55
CA VAL A 541 15.28 4.30 3.91
C VAL A 541 16.70 4.69 4.35
N HIS A 542 17.68 3.91 3.92
CA HIS A 542 19.08 4.08 4.32
C HIS A 542 19.98 4.56 3.17
N LYS A 543 19.41 5.20 2.13
CA LYS A 543 20.16 5.62 0.94
C LYS A 543 21.33 6.56 1.25
N SER A 544 21.24 7.37 2.30
CA SER A 544 22.30 8.27 2.79
C SER A 544 23.20 7.65 3.85
N CYS A 545 22.84 6.48 4.38
CA CYS A 545 23.69 5.69 5.26
C CYS A 545 24.61 4.83 4.38
N GLU A 546 25.49 5.48 3.60
CA GLU A 546 26.45 4.79 2.73
C GLU A 546 27.14 3.65 3.49
N ASP A 547 27.01 2.42 2.99
CA ASP A 547 27.82 1.32 3.45
C ASP A 547 29.23 1.56 2.91
N SER A 548 30.16 1.89 3.82
CA SER A 548 31.59 2.05 3.54
C SER A 548 32.11 0.95 2.61
N VAL A 549 32.71 1.33 1.48
CA VAL A 549 33.44 0.40 0.60
C VAL A 549 34.69 -0.07 1.33
N LEU A 550 34.60 -1.22 2.00
CA LEU A 550 35.74 -1.88 2.64
C LEU A 550 36.13 -3.08 1.79
N ASN A 551 37.42 -3.17 1.42
CA ASN A 551 37.98 -4.27 0.61
C ASN A 551 37.31 -4.48 -0.77
N GLY A 552 36.78 -3.42 -1.39
CA GLY A 552 36.19 -3.49 -2.73
C GLY A 552 34.79 -4.12 -2.81
N VAL A 553 34.14 -4.38 -1.66
CA VAL A 553 32.80 -4.98 -1.59
C VAL A 553 31.80 -3.97 -1.04
N SER A 554 30.75 -3.67 -1.80
CA SER A 554 29.62 -2.84 -1.34
C SER A 554 28.64 -3.69 -0.55
N TRP A 555 28.53 -3.44 0.75
CA TRP A 555 27.44 -3.99 1.55
C TRP A 555 26.15 -3.23 1.22
N LYS A 556 25.01 -3.90 1.35
CA LYS A 556 23.69 -3.29 1.20
C LYS A 556 22.79 -3.66 2.36
N ARG A 557 21.69 -2.92 2.51
CA ARG A 557 20.67 -3.18 3.53
C ARG A 557 19.41 -3.80 2.94
N GLY A 558 18.75 -4.62 3.76
CA GLY A 558 17.42 -5.19 3.48
C GLY A 558 17.31 -6.70 3.28
N CYS A 559 17.91 -7.49 4.18
CA CYS A 559 17.67 -8.93 4.12
C CYS A 559 16.21 -9.31 4.38
N ALA A 560 15.60 -10.06 3.46
CA ALA A 560 14.33 -10.72 3.65
C ALA A 560 14.46 -11.98 4.53
N HIS A 561 15.06 -11.85 5.71
CA HIS A 561 14.95 -12.88 6.73
C HIS A 561 13.48 -13.23 6.92
N LEU A 562 13.17 -14.51 6.77
CA LEU A 562 11.84 -15.02 7.08
C LEU A 562 11.82 -15.32 8.57
N ASN A 563 10.88 -14.68 9.28
CA ASN A 563 10.78 -14.50 10.75
C ASN A 563 11.01 -15.74 11.64
N SER A 564 11.17 -16.96 11.12
CA SER A 564 11.43 -18.15 11.95
C SER A 564 12.66 -18.98 11.58
N ARG A 565 13.50 -18.53 10.62
CA ARG A 565 14.88 -19.06 10.51
C ARG A 565 15.79 -18.59 11.65
N LEU A 566 15.29 -17.73 12.53
CA LEU A 566 16.03 -17.00 13.56
C LEU A 566 15.41 -17.12 14.97
N SER A 567 14.75 -18.23 15.33
CA SER A 567 14.42 -18.45 16.76
C SER A 567 15.66 -18.66 17.65
N TYR A 568 16.88 -18.53 17.09
CA TYR A 568 18.16 -18.48 17.79
C TYR A 568 18.87 -17.12 17.67
N CYS A 569 18.27 -16.14 16.98
CA CYS A 569 18.78 -14.77 16.94
C CYS A 569 18.14 -13.89 18.03
N GLU A 570 17.56 -14.52 19.05
CA GLU A 570 17.36 -13.87 20.32
C GLU A 570 18.74 -13.79 20.98
N LEU A 571 19.26 -12.58 21.14
CA LEU A 571 20.42 -12.26 22.00
C LEU A 571 21.80 -12.65 21.48
N ILE A 572 22.26 -12.07 20.36
CA ILE A 572 23.71 -11.83 20.21
C ILE A 572 23.96 -10.38 19.77
N ARG A 573 24.15 -9.55 20.81
CA ARG A 573 25.15 -8.50 20.98
C ARG A 573 25.30 -7.47 19.85
N GLU A 574 25.22 -6.21 20.26
CA GLU A 574 25.73 -5.04 19.55
C GLU A 574 26.94 -5.43 18.66
N GLU A 575 26.72 -5.37 17.33
CA GLU A 575 27.62 -5.62 16.16
C GLU A 575 27.16 -6.68 15.13
N GLY A 576 26.18 -7.55 15.41
CA GLY A 576 25.66 -8.57 14.47
C GLY A 576 24.29 -8.29 13.83
N CYS A 577 24.28 -8.03 12.51
CA CYS A 577 23.14 -7.86 11.57
C CYS A 577 21.87 -7.07 11.99
N PRO A 578 21.75 -5.79 11.58
CA PRO A 578 20.46 -5.19 11.23
C PRO A 578 20.37 -4.95 9.71
N PHE A 579 20.39 -6.03 8.93
CA PHE A 579 20.32 -6.08 7.46
C PHE A 579 21.63 -5.75 6.71
N LYS A 580 22.53 -6.72 6.59
CA LYS A 580 23.72 -6.64 5.73
C LYS A 580 23.69 -7.76 4.70
N VAL A 581 23.53 -7.42 3.44
CA VAL A 581 23.56 -8.34 2.30
C VAL A 581 24.71 -8.00 1.37
N ILE A 582 25.24 -9.02 0.71
CA ILE A 582 26.27 -8.91 -0.32
C ILE A 582 25.70 -9.44 -1.63
N GLY A 583 26.08 -8.85 -2.76
CA GLY A 583 25.81 -9.42 -4.07
C GLY A 583 26.57 -10.72 -4.23
N LEU A 584 25.91 -11.78 -4.68
CA LEU A 584 26.59 -13.06 -4.94
C LEU A 584 27.71 -12.89 -5.98
N LYS A 585 27.50 -12.02 -6.97
CA LYS A 585 28.52 -11.69 -7.99
C LYS A 585 29.79 -11.05 -7.41
N ASP A 586 29.69 -10.45 -6.22
CA ASP A 586 30.82 -9.79 -5.55
C ASP A 586 31.72 -10.79 -4.79
N ILE A 587 31.30 -12.06 -4.71
CA ILE A 587 32.08 -13.15 -4.09
C ILE A 587 32.85 -13.90 -5.18
N GLN A 588 34.15 -14.15 -4.95
CA GLN A 588 35.00 -14.88 -5.89
C GLN A 588 34.41 -16.26 -6.27
N LYS A 589 34.55 -16.63 -7.55
CA LYS A 589 34.02 -17.88 -8.14
C LYS A 589 32.48 -17.95 -8.22
N TYR A 590 31.80 -16.81 -8.31
CA TYR A 590 30.36 -16.71 -8.50
C TYR A 590 29.81 -17.64 -9.58
N GLU A 591 30.36 -17.57 -10.81
CA GLU A 591 29.83 -18.35 -11.94
C GLU A 591 29.87 -19.86 -11.68
N THR A 592 30.98 -20.35 -11.14
CA THR A 592 31.14 -21.75 -10.75
C THR A 592 30.18 -22.12 -9.63
N ALA A 593 30.01 -21.26 -8.62
CA ALA A 593 29.11 -21.51 -7.50
C ALA A 593 27.66 -21.61 -7.94
N MET A 594 27.21 -20.73 -8.86
CA MET A 594 25.87 -20.80 -9.43
C MET A 594 25.62 -22.12 -10.16
N LYS A 595 26.53 -22.54 -11.05
CA LYS A 595 26.40 -23.84 -11.75
C LYS A 595 26.37 -25.02 -10.78
N VAL A 596 27.27 -25.05 -9.78
CA VAL A 596 27.34 -26.12 -8.77
C VAL A 596 26.10 -26.14 -7.86
N SER A 597 25.48 -24.99 -7.58
CA SER A 597 24.25 -24.95 -6.78
C SER A 597 23.07 -25.66 -7.45
N MET A 598 23.08 -25.77 -8.79
CA MET A 598 22.01 -26.38 -9.58
C MET A 598 22.30 -27.81 -10.04
N ILE A 599 23.57 -28.17 -10.28
CA ILE A 599 23.91 -29.48 -10.86
C ILE A 599 23.34 -30.64 -10.04
N GLY A 600 23.34 -30.51 -8.71
CA GLY A 600 22.80 -31.54 -7.83
C GLY A 600 21.29 -31.75 -8.00
N LEU A 601 20.55 -30.73 -8.43
CA LEU A 601 19.12 -30.82 -8.70
C LEU A 601 18.86 -31.40 -10.09
N VAL A 602 19.57 -30.90 -11.10
CA VAL A 602 19.51 -31.40 -12.48
C VAL A 602 19.84 -32.90 -12.52
N TYR A 603 20.88 -33.32 -11.79
CA TYR A 603 21.26 -34.72 -11.68
C TYR A 603 20.19 -35.57 -10.98
N GLU A 604 19.56 -35.08 -9.91
CA GLU A 604 18.49 -35.82 -9.25
C GLU A 604 17.24 -35.95 -10.15
N ILE A 605 16.89 -34.94 -10.95
CA ILE A 605 15.84 -35.04 -11.97
C ILE A 605 16.17 -36.16 -12.96
N ALA A 606 17.39 -36.13 -13.53
CA ALA A 606 17.82 -37.12 -14.50
C ALA A 606 17.81 -38.54 -13.93
N LYS A 607 18.28 -38.69 -12.69
CA LYS A 607 18.29 -39.97 -11.97
C LYS A 607 16.88 -40.51 -11.73
N VAL A 608 15.92 -39.66 -11.35
CA VAL A 608 14.52 -40.07 -11.20
C VAL A 608 13.92 -40.45 -12.56
N ALA A 609 14.13 -39.63 -13.59
CA ALA A 609 13.61 -39.87 -14.94
C ALA A 609 14.13 -41.17 -15.55
N ILE A 610 15.44 -41.44 -15.44
CA ILE A 610 16.06 -42.68 -15.95
C ILE A 610 15.50 -43.89 -15.21
N LYS A 611 15.39 -43.81 -13.87
CA LYS A 611 14.81 -44.91 -13.08
C LYS A 611 13.39 -45.23 -13.55
N GLU A 612 12.51 -44.23 -13.65
CA GLU A 612 11.13 -44.45 -14.10
C GLU A 612 11.07 -45.09 -15.49
N ARG A 613 11.90 -44.65 -16.44
CA ARG A 613 11.95 -45.23 -17.79
C ARG A 613 12.45 -46.66 -17.80
N VAL A 614 13.54 -46.96 -17.10
CA VAL A 614 14.13 -48.31 -17.04
C VAL A 614 13.21 -49.29 -16.32
N PHE A 615 12.59 -48.89 -15.21
CA PHE A 615 11.64 -49.75 -14.48
C PHE A 615 10.37 -50.04 -15.32
N CYS A 616 9.84 -49.05 -16.06
CA CYS A 616 8.72 -49.28 -16.98
C CYS A 616 9.06 -50.23 -18.13
N GLU A 617 10.30 -50.21 -18.66
CA GLU A 617 10.72 -51.17 -19.69
C GLU A 617 10.87 -52.59 -19.13
N PHE A 618 11.44 -52.74 -17.92
CA PHE A 618 11.54 -54.04 -17.26
C PHE A 618 10.19 -54.66 -16.90
N GLU A 619 9.19 -53.86 -16.51
CA GLU A 619 7.82 -54.36 -16.29
C GLU A 619 7.15 -54.78 -17.61
N LYS A 620 7.38 -54.05 -18.71
CA LYS A 620 6.87 -54.43 -20.04
C LYS A 620 7.53 -55.68 -20.62
N CYS A 621 8.77 -55.99 -20.26
CA CYS A 621 9.46 -57.21 -20.69
C CYS A 621 9.13 -58.45 -19.84
N ASN A 622 8.46 -58.29 -18.70
CA ASN A 622 8.07 -59.37 -17.80
C ASN A 622 6.58 -59.75 -17.91
N PHE A 623 5.88 -59.28 -18.95
CA PHE A 623 4.50 -59.67 -19.29
C PHE A 623 4.43 -60.32 -20.66
#